data_AF-A0AAD6GW44-F1
#
_entry.id   AF-A0AAD6GW44-F1
#
_cell.length_a   1.000
_cell.length_b   1.000
_cell.length_c   1.000
_cell.angle_alpha   90.00
_cell.angle_beta   90.00
_cell.angle_gamma   90.00
#
_symmetry.space_group_name_H-M   'P 1'
#
loop_
_entity.id
_entity.type
_entity.pdbx_description
1 polymer ?
#
loop_
_entity_poly.entity_id
_entity_poly.type
_entity_poly.pdbx_seq_one_letter_code
_entity_poly.pdbx_strand_id
1 'polypeptide(L)'
;MHNPTIPKATVSVTETTTSTEIATSAPSAASAAAITVATDSAGALTQIGDAASYAQTHDIPTVTVLAGTYSAVTISATAPITVVAESKNENDCSQNEVSISGKDSALSISASAGIDFKNINFVNTGSGSAARIAGTKNGFYSCQFLSPNGGALVANQGIAIIANSFMKASDTTVEGTATFYIFNTPIMLLGESVRVIYAQGKTRDGILLNSTTIIDRCSISLGLSQPQIQSRKLKFLPVLRLGRQKQLPPRLPWMDLPKLPPIL
;
A
#
# COMPACT_ATOMS: atom_id res chain seq x y z
N MET A 1 20.50 56.60 27.70
CA MET A 1 19.94 55.24 27.59
C MET A 1 18.45 55.38 27.27
N HIS A 2 18.07 55.31 25.99
CA HIS A 2 16.68 55.40 25.54
C HIS A 2 16.19 53.97 25.27
N ASN A 3 15.10 53.56 25.92
CA ASN A 3 14.50 52.24 25.79
C ASN A 3 13.33 52.34 24.78
N PRO A 4 13.37 51.69 23.61
CA PRO A 4 12.25 51.74 22.68
C PRO A 4 11.18 50.70 23.06
N THR A 5 9.96 51.18 23.31
CA THR A 5 8.77 50.36 23.51
C THR A 5 8.27 49.83 22.15
N ILE A 6 8.23 48.50 21.98
CA ILE A 6 7.68 47.85 20.79
C ILE A 6 6.17 47.65 20.98
N PRO A 7 5.30 48.15 20.08
CA PRO A 7 3.86 47.93 20.17
C PRO A 7 3.50 46.48 19.81
N LYS A 8 2.69 45.85 20.66
CA LYS A 8 2.11 44.52 20.45
C LYS A 8 0.98 44.61 19.41
N ALA A 9 1.23 44.14 18.19
CA ALA A 9 0.19 44.01 17.17
C ALA A 9 -0.77 42.86 17.56
N THR A 10 -2.06 43.17 17.60
CA THR A 10 -3.13 42.17 17.80
C THR A 10 -3.64 41.78 16.42
N VAL A 11 -3.51 40.51 16.05
CA VAL A 11 -4.06 39.97 14.81
C VAL A 11 -5.49 39.52 15.09
N SER A 12 -6.46 40.23 14.50
CA SER A 12 -7.86 39.83 14.51
C SER A 12 -8.10 38.83 13.36
N VAL A 13 -8.52 37.61 13.69
CA VAL A 13 -8.98 36.61 12.71
C VAL A 13 -10.47 36.80 12.51
N THR A 14 -10.87 37.22 11.30
CA THR A 14 -12.28 37.25 10.89
C THR A 14 -12.62 35.89 10.29
N GLU A 15 -13.43 35.09 10.98
CA GLU A 15 -13.99 33.86 10.44
C GLU A 15 -15.10 34.20 9.45
N THR A 16 -14.85 34.00 8.17
CA THR A 16 -15.89 34.03 7.12
C THR A 16 -16.52 32.65 7.04
N THR A 17 -17.70 32.47 7.63
CA THR A 17 -18.54 31.29 7.41
C THR A 17 -19.15 31.35 6.01
N THR A 18 -18.50 30.71 5.04
CA THR A 18 -19.09 30.44 3.72
C THR A 18 -19.95 29.18 3.84
N SER A 19 -21.27 29.34 3.89
CA SER A 19 -22.20 28.21 3.74
C SER A 19 -22.13 27.70 2.31
N THR A 20 -21.57 26.50 2.13
CA THR A 20 -21.62 25.77 0.86
C THR A 20 -23.02 25.19 0.72
N GLU A 21 -23.79 25.68 -0.26
CA GLU A 21 -25.04 25.03 -0.67
C GLU A 21 -24.72 23.62 -1.19
N ILE A 22 -25.35 22.62 -0.59
CA ILE A 22 -25.31 21.24 -1.05
C ILE A 22 -26.16 21.19 -2.31
N ALA A 23 -25.52 21.11 -3.48
CA ALA A 23 -26.21 20.83 -4.72
C ALA A 23 -26.89 19.46 -4.62
N THR A 24 -28.20 19.45 -4.44
CA THR A 24 -29.03 18.26 -4.61
C THR A 24 -28.95 17.83 -6.08
N SER A 25 -28.24 16.74 -6.33
CA SER A 25 -28.20 16.07 -7.63
C SER A 25 -29.60 15.61 -8.01
N ALA A 26 -30.06 16.04 -9.19
CA ALA A 26 -31.25 15.47 -9.83
C ALA A 26 -31.11 13.94 -9.95
N PRO A 27 -32.20 13.16 -9.87
CA PRO A 27 -32.13 11.72 -10.03
C PRO A 27 -31.55 11.37 -11.40
N SER A 28 -30.39 10.71 -11.36
CA SER A 28 -29.67 10.24 -12.54
C SER A 28 -30.57 9.32 -13.37
N ALA A 29 -30.46 9.41 -14.70
CA ALA A 29 -31.03 8.45 -15.63
C ALA A 29 -30.71 7.01 -15.15
N ALA A 30 -31.65 6.07 -15.35
CA ALA A 30 -31.51 4.69 -14.92
C ALA A 30 -30.10 4.17 -15.24
N SER A 31 -29.29 3.96 -14.19
CA SER A 31 -27.89 3.55 -14.32
C SER A 31 -27.83 2.29 -15.18
N ALA A 32 -27.01 2.30 -16.22
CA ALA A 32 -26.68 1.09 -16.93
C ALA A 32 -26.22 0.02 -15.91
N ALA A 33 -26.66 -1.22 -16.12
CA ALA A 33 -26.27 -2.32 -15.24
C ALA A 33 -24.75 -2.50 -15.27
N ALA A 34 -24.15 -2.77 -14.11
CA ALA A 34 -22.72 -3.03 -14.01
C ALA A 34 -22.33 -4.22 -14.90
N ILE A 35 -21.13 -4.17 -15.50
CA ILE A 35 -20.60 -5.30 -16.26
C ILE A 35 -19.82 -6.23 -15.33
N THR A 36 -20.13 -7.53 -15.36
CA THR A 36 -19.49 -8.53 -14.50
C THR A 36 -18.34 -9.24 -15.19
N VAL A 37 -17.22 -9.38 -14.49
CA VAL A 37 -16.02 -10.11 -14.93
C VAL A 37 -15.85 -11.36 -14.08
N ALA A 38 -15.64 -12.51 -14.70
CA ALA A 38 -15.35 -13.76 -14.01
C ALA A 38 -14.42 -14.66 -14.85
N THR A 39 -13.43 -15.31 -14.22
CA THR A 39 -12.49 -16.19 -14.93
C THR A 39 -13.11 -17.48 -15.46
N ASP A 40 -14.23 -17.91 -14.89
CA ASP A 40 -14.94 -19.15 -15.22
C ASP A 40 -16.03 -18.96 -16.30
N SER A 41 -16.09 -17.77 -16.91
CA SER A 41 -17.12 -17.37 -17.89
C SER A 41 -18.53 -17.23 -17.31
N ALA A 42 -18.71 -17.19 -15.98
CA ALA A 42 -19.99 -16.84 -15.37
C ALA A 42 -20.33 -15.34 -15.50
N GLY A 43 -19.33 -14.50 -15.78
CA GLY A 43 -19.48 -13.08 -16.06
C GLY A 43 -19.71 -12.78 -17.54
N ALA A 44 -20.00 -11.51 -17.85
CA ALA A 44 -20.13 -11.04 -19.22
C ALA A 44 -18.79 -11.05 -19.97
N LEU A 45 -17.69 -10.87 -19.23
CA LEU A 45 -16.32 -10.88 -19.75
C LEU A 45 -15.40 -11.66 -18.80
N THR A 46 -14.24 -12.08 -19.31
CA THR A 46 -13.25 -12.83 -18.53
C THR A 46 -12.01 -12.01 -18.18
N GLN A 47 -11.84 -10.84 -18.80
CA GLN A 47 -10.69 -9.95 -18.62
C GLN A 47 -11.12 -8.57 -18.12
N ILE A 48 -10.44 -8.08 -17.09
CA ILE A 48 -10.73 -6.79 -16.46
C ILE A 48 -10.46 -5.63 -17.41
N GLY A 49 -9.40 -5.70 -18.23
CA GLY A 49 -9.05 -4.64 -19.19
C GLY A 49 -10.09 -4.47 -20.29
N ASP A 50 -10.63 -5.58 -20.80
CA ASP A 50 -11.69 -5.58 -21.81
C ASP A 50 -12.99 -5.03 -21.22
N ALA A 51 -13.33 -5.42 -19.98
CA ALA A 51 -14.51 -4.92 -19.29
C ALA A 51 -14.42 -3.43 -18.98
N ALA A 52 -13.26 -2.94 -18.56
CA ALA A 52 -13.02 -1.52 -18.38
C ALA A 52 -13.19 -0.76 -19.70
N SER A 53 -12.66 -1.28 -20.81
CA SER A 53 -12.76 -0.65 -22.13
C SER A 53 -14.21 -0.67 -22.66
N TYR A 54 -14.92 -1.77 -22.46
CA TYR A 54 -16.33 -1.90 -22.82
C TYR A 54 -17.19 -0.92 -22.01
N ALA A 55 -17.00 -0.88 -20.69
CA ALA A 55 -17.75 -0.01 -19.80
C ALA A 55 -17.63 1.47 -20.19
N GLN A 56 -16.41 1.91 -20.52
CA GLN A 56 -16.15 3.28 -20.96
C GLN A 56 -16.78 3.63 -22.30
N THR A 57 -16.86 2.68 -23.24
CA THR A 57 -17.45 2.93 -24.57
C THR A 57 -18.98 2.85 -24.59
N HIS A 58 -19.58 2.33 -23.52
CA HIS A 58 -21.02 2.15 -23.37
C HIS A 58 -21.61 2.94 -22.19
N ASP A 59 -20.86 3.90 -21.64
CA ASP A 59 -21.26 4.75 -20.51
C ASP A 59 -21.73 3.94 -19.27
N ILE A 60 -21.10 2.78 -19.03
CA ILE A 60 -21.35 1.96 -17.85
C ILE A 60 -20.38 2.41 -16.76
N PRO A 61 -20.88 2.95 -15.62
CA PRO A 61 -20.01 3.54 -14.61
C PRO A 61 -19.27 2.50 -13.75
N THR A 62 -19.67 1.23 -13.81
CA THR A 62 -19.19 0.20 -12.88
C THR A 62 -18.87 -1.12 -13.58
N VAL A 63 -17.70 -1.66 -13.25
CA VAL A 63 -17.25 -3.01 -13.56
C VAL A 63 -17.20 -3.79 -12.23
N THR A 64 -17.93 -4.90 -12.13
CA THR A 64 -17.84 -5.81 -10.98
C THR A 64 -16.94 -6.99 -11.33
N VAL A 65 -16.03 -7.38 -10.45
CA VAL A 65 -15.08 -8.47 -10.68
C VAL A 65 -15.28 -9.56 -9.63
N LEU A 66 -15.64 -10.77 -10.05
CA LEU A 66 -15.79 -11.91 -9.16
C LEU A 66 -14.43 -12.47 -8.73
N ALA A 67 -14.44 -13.16 -7.58
CA ALA A 67 -13.28 -13.79 -6.96
C ALA A 67 -12.43 -14.58 -7.97
N GLY A 68 -11.12 -14.45 -7.87
CA GLY A 68 -10.20 -15.13 -8.77
C GLY A 68 -8.87 -14.41 -8.98
N THR A 69 -8.03 -15.03 -9.81
CA THR A 69 -6.71 -14.50 -10.18
C THR A 69 -6.71 -14.17 -11.66
N TYR A 70 -6.47 -12.91 -11.97
CA TYR A 70 -6.47 -12.35 -13.32
C TYR A 70 -5.04 -12.01 -13.76
N SER A 71 -4.81 -12.05 -15.06
CA SER A 71 -3.56 -11.59 -15.65
C SER A 71 -3.39 -10.08 -15.54
N ALA A 72 -2.14 -9.62 -15.64
CA ALA A 72 -1.78 -8.21 -15.66
C ALA A 72 -2.67 -7.40 -16.62
N VAL A 73 -3.07 -6.21 -16.19
CA VAL A 73 -4.00 -5.35 -16.92
C VAL A 73 -3.34 -4.03 -17.30
N THR A 74 -3.59 -3.60 -18.53
CA THR A 74 -3.27 -2.24 -19.00
C THR A 74 -4.57 -1.50 -19.31
N ILE A 75 -4.73 -0.29 -18.78
CA ILE A 75 -5.91 0.55 -18.98
C ILE A 75 -5.50 1.92 -19.48
N SER A 76 -6.20 2.39 -20.51
CA SER A 76 -6.20 3.79 -20.94
C SER A 76 -7.60 4.32 -20.73
N ALA A 77 -7.84 4.99 -19.59
CA ALA A 77 -9.19 5.43 -19.24
C ALA A 77 -9.54 6.75 -19.95
N THR A 78 -10.46 6.68 -20.91
CA THR A 78 -11.04 7.82 -21.65
C THR A 78 -12.30 8.36 -21.00
N ALA A 79 -12.99 7.55 -20.20
CA ALA A 79 -14.18 7.92 -19.42
C ALA A 79 -14.07 7.38 -17.98
N PRO A 80 -14.69 8.07 -16.99
CA PRO A 80 -14.62 7.65 -15.60
C PRO A 80 -15.38 6.35 -15.35
N ILE A 81 -14.72 5.38 -14.73
CA ILE A 81 -15.34 4.12 -14.29
C ILE A 81 -14.83 3.71 -12.90
N THR A 82 -15.61 2.88 -12.22
CA THR A 82 -15.20 2.20 -10.98
C THR A 82 -15.13 0.70 -11.22
N VAL A 83 -13.99 0.09 -10.89
CA VAL A 83 -13.81 -1.37 -10.83
C VAL A 83 -13.95 -1.80 -9.37
N VAL A 84 -14.99 -2.58 -9.08
CA VAL A 84 -15.29 -3.11 -7.75
C VAL A 84 -15.07 -4.61 -7.75
N ALA A 85 -14.09 -5.08 -6.98
CA ALA A 85 -13.84 -6.50 -6.84
C ALA A 85 -14.56 -7.11 -5.64
N GLU A 86 -14.84 -8.41 -5.75
CA GLU A 86 -15.39 -9.22 -4.68
C GLU A 86 -14.45 -9.26 -3.47
N SER A 87 -15.05 -9.07 -2.29
CA SER A 87 -14.40 -9.15 -0.99
C SER A 87 -15.40 -9.66 0.04
N LYS A 88 -14.91 -10.38 1.06
CA LYS A 88 -15.73 -10.77 2.21
C LYS A 88 -16.05 -9.58 3.13
N ASN A 89 -15.26 -8.50 3.03
CA ASN A 89 -15.50 -7.23 3.72
C ASN A 89 -14.89 -6.09 2.90
N GLU A 90 -15.72 -5.23 2.33
CA GLU A 90 -15.31 -4.10 1.48
C GLU A 90 -14.36 -3.09 2.17
N ASN A 91 -14.37 -3.04 3.50
CA ASN A 91 -13.56 -2.11 4.30
C ASN A 91 -12.28 -2.74 4.86
N ASP A 92 -11.99 -4.01 4.53
CA ASP A 92 -10.79 -4.71 4.95
C ASP A 92 -10.07 -5.31 3.74
N CYS A 93 -8.97 -4.68 3.33
CA CYS A 93 -8.19 -5.13 2.18
C CYS A 93 -7.61 -6.55 2.36
N SER A 94 -7.50 -7.08 3.58
CA SER A 94 -7.07 -8.47 3.81
C SER A 94 -8.11 -9.51 3.39
N GLN A 95 -9.36 -9.09 3.20
CA GLN A 95 -10.50 -9.93 2.81
C GLN A 95 -10.83 -9.87 1.30
N ASN A 96 -9.99 -9.20 0.51
CA ASN A 96 -10.10 -9.14 -0.94
C ASN A 96 -9.93 -10.54 -1.56
N GLU A 97 -10.89 -10.96 -2.41
CA GLU A 97 -10.89 -12.29 -3.06
C GLU A 97 -10.39 -12.24 -4.51
N VAL A 98 -10.08 -11.03 -5.02
CA VAL A 98 -9.57 -10.81 -6.38
C VAL A 98 -8.11 -10.41 -6.37
N SER A 99 -7.30 -11.05 -7.20
CA SER A 99 -5.92 -10.66 -7.47
C SER A 99 -5.66 -10.45 -8.95
N ILE A 100 -4.85 -9.43 -9.27
CA ILE A 100 -4.29 -9.20 -10.59
C ILE A 100 -2.78 -9.43 -10.47
N SER A 101 -2.21 -10.28 -11.31
CA SER A 101 -0.82 -10.70 -11.20
C SER A 101 -0.01 -10.46 -12.48
N GLY A 102 1.19 -9.90 -12.34
CA GLY A 102 2.09 -9.60 -13.44
C GLY A 102 3.57 -9.66 -13.05
N LYS A 103 4.46 -9.81 -14.04
CA LYS A 103 5.92 -9.81 -13.81
C LYS A 103 6.52 -8.40 -13.81
N ASP A 104 6.11 -7.57 -14.77
CA ASP A 104 6.61 -6.19 -14.89
C ASP A 104 5.74 -5.20 -14.11
N SER A 105 4.42 -5.36 -14.23
CA SER A 105 3.40 -4.71 -13.40
C SER A 105 2.13 -5.52 -13.39
N ALA A 106 1.40 -5.56 -12.26
CA ALA A 106 0.05 -6.14 -12.24
C ALA A 106 -0.96 -5.18 -12.88
N LEU A 107 -0.83 -3.88 -12.59
CA LEU A 107 -1.65 -2.83 -13.19
C LEU A 107 -0.76 -1.82 -13.91
N SER A 108 -1.13 -1.42 -15.12
CA SER A 108 -0.57 -0.27 -15.82
C SER A 108 -1.68 0.65 -16.31
N ILE A 109 -1.76 1.87 -15.77
CA ILE A 109 -2.60 2.94 -16.30
C ILE A 109 -1.73 3.79 -17.20
N SER A 110 -1.97 3.77 -18.51
CA SER A 110 -1.16 4.52 -19.49
C SER A 110 -1.63 5.98 -19.63
N ALA A 111 -2.93 6.20 -19.49
CA ALA A 111 -3.59 7.50 -19.38
C ALA A 111 -4.92 7.30 -18.63
N SER A 112 -5.40 8.32 -17.94
CA SER A 112 -6.68 8.25 -17.23
C SER A 112 -7.33 9.62 -17.07
N ALA A 113 -8.62 9.69 -17.40
CA ALA A 113 -9.54 10.77 -17.06
C ALA A 113 -10.29 10.53 -15.73
N GLY A 114 -10.04 9.39 -15.09
CA GLY A 114 -10.64 8.95 -13.83
C GLY A 114 -10.84 7.44 -13.84
N ILE A 115 -10.25 6.74 -12.89
CA ILE A 115 -10.56 5.32 -12.66
C ILE A 115 -10.35 4.99 -11.19
N ASP A 116 -11.37 4.37 -10.60
CA ASP A 116 -11.33 3.92 -9.22
C ASP A 116 -11.25 2.41 -9.18
N PHE A 117 -10.37 1.88 -8.34
CA PHE A 117 -10.31 0.46 -8.00
C PHE A 117 -10.67 0.26 -6.54
N LYS A 118 -11.52 -0.72 -6.27
CA LYS A 118 -11.89 -1.14 -4.93
C LYS A 118 -11.63 -2.62 -4.72
N ASN A 119 -11.02 -2.96 -3.59
CA ASN A 119 -10.90 -4.34 -3.10
C ASN A 119 -10.08 -5.30 -3.98
N ILE A 120 -9.04 -4.79 -4.66
CA ILE A 120 -8.18 -5.60 -5.53
C ILE A 120 -6.78 -5.76 -4.94
N ASN A 121 -6.22 -6.96 -5.07
CA ASN A 121 -4.82 -7.24 -4.78
C ASN A 121 -3.99 -7.15 -6.08
N PHE A 122 -3.16 -6.13 -6.23
CA PHE A 122 -2.20 -6.00 -7.31
C PHE A 122 -0.87 -6.65 -6.92
N VAL A 123 -0.50 -7.73 -7.62
CA VAL A 123 0.63 -8.58 -7.25
C VAL A 123 1.69 -8.58 -8.34
N ASN A 124 2.84 -7.95 -8.08
CA ASN A 124 4.03 -8.14 -8.89
C ASN A 124 4.76 -9.41 -8.45
N THR A 125 5.04 -10.31 -9.38
CA THR A 125 5.77 -11.56 -9.15
C THR A 125 7.20 -11.54 -9.66
N GLY A 126 7.59 -10.48 -10.38
CA GLY A 126 8.94 -10.24 -10.85
C GLY A 126 9.67 -9.23 -9.96
N SER A 127 10.49 -8.39 -10.60
CA SER A 127 11.24 -7.30 -9.95
C SER A 127 10.69 -5.90 -10.32
N GLY A 128 9.46 -5.85 -10.81
CA GLY A 128 8.83 -4.63 -11.29
C GLY A 128 8.07 -3.88 -10.20
N SER A 129 6.95 -3.27 -10.59
CA SER A 129 6.05 -2.57 -9.66
C SER A 129 4.73 -3.30 -9.46
N ALA A 130 4.04 -3.16 -8.34
CA ALA A 130 2.65 -3.66 -8.23
C ALA A 130 1.72 -2.88 -9.18
N ALA A 131 1.84 -1.55 -9.22
CA ALA A 131 1.08 -0.71 -10.14
C ALA A 131 1.92 0.42 -10.74
N ARG A 132 1.66 0.71 -12.02
CA ARG A 132 2.14 1.88 -12.76
C ARG A 132 0.97 2.81 -13.00
N ILE A 133 1.06 4.06 -12.55
CA ILE A 133 -0.07 5.01 -12.54
C ILE A 133 0.29 6.24 -13.37
N ALA A 134 -0.56 6.57 -14.32
CA ALA A 134 -0.54 7.82 -15.07
C ALA A 134 -1.92 8.47 -15.11
N GLY A 135 -1.97 9.72 -15.56
CA GLY A 135 -3.22 10.46 -15.67
C GLY A 135 -3.70 11.00 -14.33
N THR A 136 -4.97 11.42 -14.30
CA THR A 136 -5.53 12.16 -13.17
C THR A 136 -6.80 11.52 -12.63
N LYS A 137 -7.17 11.88 -11.40
CA LYS A 137 -8.40 11.41 -10.72
C LYS A 137 -8.46 9.88 -10.57
N ASN A 138 -7.31 9.25 -10.34
CA ASN A 138 -7.28 7.82 -10.04
C ASN A 138 -7.56 7.61 -8.54
N GLY A 139 -8.34 6.59 -8.19
CA GLY A 139 -8.62 6.21 -6.82
C GLY A 139 -8.33 4.74 -6.56
N PHE A 140 -7.78 4.45 -5.39
CA PHE A 140 -7.52 3.09 -4.94
C PHE A 140 -8.00 2.96 -3.50
N TYR A 141 -9.02 2.14 -3.26
CA TYR A 141 -9.68 2.01 -1.97
C TYR A 141 -9.69 0.55 -1.52
N SER A 142 -9.19 0.27 -0.32
CA SER A 142 -9.12 -1.09 0.21
C SER A 142 -8.33 -2.05 -0.70
N CYS A 143 -7.32 -1.55 -1.43
CA CYS A 143 -6.50 -2.35 -2.33
C CYS A 143 -5.22 -2.84 -1.65
N GLN A 144 -4.58 -3.88 -2.20
CA GLN A 144 -3.23 -4.27 -1.81
C GLN A 144 -2.26 -4.08 -2.97
N PHE A 145 -1.09 -3.49 -2.70
CA PHE A 145 0.01 -3.36 -3.65
C PHE A 145 1.19 -4.18 -3.18
N LEU A 146 1.35 -5.37 -3.77
CA LEU A 146 2.29 -6.38 -3.30
C LEU A 146 3.41 -6.57 -4.34
N SER A 147 4.63 -6.17 -4.00
CA SER A 147 5.81 -6.37 -4.84
C SER A 147 7.01 -6.82 -3.98
N PRO A 148 7.12 -8.11 -3.68
CA PRO A 148 8.12 -8.61 -2.74
C PRO A 148 9.56 -8.52 -3.24
N ASN A 149 9.79 -8.35 -4.55
CA ASN A 149 11.13 -8.18 -5.15
C ASN A 149 11.27 -6.88 -5.95
N GLY A 150 10.39 -5.89 -5.74
CA GLY A 150 10.43 -4.62 -6.46
C GLY A 150 9.71 -3.49 -5.72
N GLY A 151 9.17 -2.54 -6.49
CA GLY A 151 8.47 -1.37 -5.96
C GLY A 151 6.95 -1.58 -5.83
N ALA A 152 6.28 -0.83 -4.95
CA ALA A 152 4.81 -0.90 -4.88
C ALA A 152 4.18 -0.05 -6.00
N LEU A 153 4.43 1.26 -6.01
CA LEU A 153 3.82 2.20 -6.95
C LEU A 153 4.88 2.96 -7.75
N VAL A 154 4.70 3.01 -9.07
CA VAL A 154 5.48 3.87 -9.97
C VAL A 154 4.53 4.84 -10.67
N ALA A 155 4.83 6.13 -10.60
CA ALA A 155 4.03 7.18 -11.23
C ALA A 155 4.73 7.79 -12.46
N ASN A 156 3.98 7.92 -13.55
CA ASN A 156 4.37 8.70 -14.72
C ASN A 156 3.35 9.83 -14.93
N GLN A 157 3.49 10.90 -14.13
CA GLN A 157 2.53 11.99 -13.99
C GLN A 157 1.19 11.44 -13.50
N GLY A 158 1.27 10.58 -12.49
CA GLY A 158 0.12 9.97 -11.86
C GLY A 158 -0.39 10.86 -10.73
N ILE A 159 -1.67 11.20 -10.77
CA ILE A 159 -2.39 11.83 -9.66
C ILE A 159 -3.41 10.83 -9.14
N ALA A 160 -3.30 10.49 -7.85
CA ALA A 160 -4.14 9.47 -7.25
C ALA A 160 -4.41 9.68 -5.75
N ILE A 161 -5.55 9.16 -5.29
CA ILE A 161 -5.81 8.89 -3.88
C ILE A 161 -5.63 7.40 -3.64
N ILE A 162 -4.88 7.05 -2.60
CA ILE A 162 -4.77 5.68 -2.11
C ILE A 162 -5.25 5.66 -0.66
N ALA A 163 -6.33 4.95 -0.37
CA ALA A 163 -6.95 4.97 0.95
C ALA A 163 -7.26 3.57 1.47
N ASN A 164 -7.11 3.37 2.78
CA ASN A 164 -7.44 2.12 3.49
C ASN A 164 -6.80 0.89 2.85
N SER A 165 -5.66 1.07 2.20
CA SER A 165 -5.00 0.06 1.38
C SER A 165 -3.81 -0.52 2.13
N PHE A 166 -3.11 -1.47 1.53
CA PHE A 166 -1.86 -2.02 2.07
C PHE A 166 -0.77 -1.98 1.00
N MET A 167 0.47 -1.65 1.38
CA MET A 167 1.61 -1.66 0.48
C MET A 167 2.74 -2.52 1.04
N LYS A 168 3.34 -3.35 0.18
CA LYS A 168 4.50 -4.17 0.50
C LYS A 168 5.52 -4.10 -0.63
N ALA A 169 6.73 -3.64 -0.33
CA ALA A 169 7.80 -3.42 -1.31
C ALA A 169 9.19 -3.75 -0.76
N SER A 170 10.12 -4.12 -1.65
CA SER A 170 11.53 -4.36 -1.33
C SER A 170 12.50 -3.35 -1.95
N ASP A 171 12.01 -2.41 -2.78
CA ASP A 171 12.83 -1.35 -3.40
C ASP A 171 12.31 0.06 -3.07
N THR A 172 11.17 0.43 -3.64
CA THR A 172 10.51 1.74 -3.49
C THR A 172 9.02 1.55 -3.20
N THR A 173 8.47 2.23 -2.19
CA THR A 173 7.00 2.18 -2.01
C THR A 173 6.32 3.09 -3.02
N VAL A 174 6.80 4.33 -3.18
CA VAL A 174 6.33 5.28 -4.19
C VAL A 174 7.52 5.82 -4.96
N GLU A 175 7.44 5.77 -6.29
CA GLU A 175 8.49 6.23 -7.18
C GLU A 175 7.95 7.08 -8.34
N GLY A 176 8.76 8.02 -8.83
CA GLY A 176 8.57 8.69 -10.11
C GLY A 176 7.91 10.07 -9.98
N THR A 177 7.06 10.41 -10.93
CA THR A 177 6.39 11.72 -11.01
C THR A 177 5.00 11.63 -10.35
N ALA A 178 5.03 11.40 -9.03
CA ALA A 178 3.87 11.05 -8.22
C ALA A 178 3.26 12.27 -7.52
N THR A 179 1.96 12.49 -7.73
CA THR A 179 1.14 13.39 -6.91
C THR A 179 0.05 12.58 -6.21
N PHE A 180 0.42 11.97 -5.07
CA PHE A 180 -0.44 11.04 -4.35
C PHE A 180 -0.85 11.55 -2.97
N TYR A 181 -2.10 11.30 -2.60
CA TYR A 181 -2.54 11.39 -1.21
C TYR A 181 -2.79 9.96 -0.69
N ILE A 182 -1.97 9.52 0.25
CA ILE A 182 -1.98 8.17 0.80
C ILE A 182 -2.52 8.25 2.22
N PHE A 183 -3.69 7.66 2.45
CA PHE A 183 -4.44 7.77 3.69
C PHE A 183 -4.67 6.41 4.33
N ASN A 184 -4.45 6.31 5.64
CA ASN A 184 -4.77 5.12 6.45
C ASN A 184 -4.28 3.81 5.80
N THR A 185 -3.06 3.83 5.28
CA THR A 185 -2.51 2.71 4.48
C THR A 185 -1.25 2.19 5.15
N PRO A 186 -1.24 0.97 5.71
CA PRO A 186 -0.02 0.40 6.24
C PRO A 186 0.98 0.08 5.12
N ILE A 187 2.24 0.44 5.35
CA ILE A 187 3.36 0.26 4.44
C ILE A 187 4.37 -0.68 5.10
N MET A 188 4.65 -1.81 4.45
CA MET A 188 5.61 -2.82 4.88
C MET A 188 6.83 -2.83 3.95
N LEU A 189 7.99 -2.52 4.50
CA LEU A 189 9.27 -2.50 3.79
C LEU A 189 10.04 -3.80 4.04
N LEU A 190 10.50 -4.48 2.99
CA LEU A 190 11.14 -5.81 3.11
C LEU A 190 12.67 -5.78 3.20
N GLY A 191 13.25 -4.61 3.43
CA GLY A 191 14.69 -4.44 3.57
C GLY A 191 15.03 -3.16 4.31
N GLU A 192 16.27 -3.10 4.80
CA GLU A 192 16.77 -1.96 5.58
C GLU A 192 17.05 -0.72 4.69
N SER A 193 17.16 -0.90 3.37
CA SER A 193 17.48 0.15 2.39
C SER A 193 16.32 0.50 1.46
N VAL A 194 15.08 0.08 1.79
CA VAL A 194 13.89 0.38 0.97
C VAL A 194 13.54 1.86 1.12
N ARG A 195 13.28 2.53 0.00
CA ARG A 195 12.83 3.92 -0.03
C ARG A 195 11.32 3.96 0.15
N VAL A 196 10.84 4.79 1.08
CA VAL A 196 9.40 5.02 1.22
C VAL A 196 8.89 5.85 0.04
N ILE A 197 9.48 7.03 -0.20
CA ILE A 197 9.13 7.90 -1.33
C ILE A 197 10.41 8.31 -2.05
N TYR A 198 10.40 8.16 -3.38
CA TYR A 198 11.34 8.78 -4.30
C TYR A 198 10.55 9.47 -5.42
N ALA A 199 10.15 10.72 -5.18
CA ALA A 199 9.35 11.50 -6.12
C ALA A 199 10.19 12.63 -6.75
N GLN A 200 10.04 12.82 -8.06
CA GLN A 200 10.76 13.84 -8.82
C GLN A 200 9.80 14.64 -9.69
N GLY A 201 9.97 15.96 -9.73
CA GLY A 201 9.26 16.81 -10.70
C GLY A 201 9.65 16.48 -12.14
N LYS A 202 8.86 16.96 -13.10
CA LYS A 202 9.12 16.75 -14.54
C LYS A 202 8.84 17.99 -15.35
N THR A 203 9.78 18.37 -16.21
CA THR A 203 9.55 19.45 -17.17
C THR A 203 8.87 18.89 -18.41
N ARG A 204 7.76 19.52 -18.83
CA ARG A 204 7.07 19.25 -20.10
C ARG A 204 6.76 20.58 -20.75
N ASP A 205 7.15 20.74 -22.02
CA ASP A 205 6.89 21.95 -22.81
C ASP A 205 7.35 23.25 -22.10
N GLY A 206 8.48 23.17 -21.37
CA GLY A 206 9.03 24.28 -20.59
C GLY A 206 8.37 24.52 -19.22
N ILE A 207 7.34 23.77 -18.87
CA ILE A 207 6.61 23.89 -17.59
C ILE A 207 7.12 22.82 -16.61
N LEU A 208 7.52 23.22 -15.40
CA LEU A 208 7.83 22.30 -14.31
C LEU A 208 6.54 21.78 -13.68
N LEU A 209 6.30 20.48 -13.83
CA LEU A 209 5.24 19.75 -13.15
C LEU A 209 5.78 19.25 -11.80
N ASN A 210 5.19 19.74 -10.72
CA ASN A 210 5.54 19.32 -9.37
C ASN A 210 5.01 17.92 -9.08
N SER A 211 5.72 17.21 -8.20
CA SER A 211 5.29 15.94 -7.64
C SER A 211 5.15 16.11 -6.14
N THR A 212 3.98 15.77 -5.60
CA THR A 212 3.66 15.93 -4.17
C THR A 212 3.05 14.64 -3.65
N THR A 213 3.76 13.93 -2.79
CA THR A 213 3.21 12.76 -2.09
C THR A 213 2.97 13.10 -0.62
N ILE A 214 1.75 12.86 -0.16
CA ILE A 214 1.35 13.03 1.24
C ILE A 214 1.06 11.66 1.82
N ILE A 215 1.63 11.39 3.00
CA ILE A 215 1.33 10.21 3.81
C ILE A 215 0.58 10.70 5.04
N ASP A 216 -0.69 10.31 5.17
CA ASP A 216 -1.57 10.70 6.27
C ASP A 216 -2.14 9.44 6.96
N ARG A 217 -2.06 9.41 8.30
CA ARG A 217 -2.49 8.29 9.16
C ARG A 217 -1.99 6.91 8.73
N CYS A 218 -0.85 6.84 8.06
CA CYS A 218 -0.24 5.57 7.65
C CYS A 218 0.73 5.07 8.73
N SER A 219 0.90 3.74 8.80
CA SER A 219 1.96 3.11 9.59
C SER A 219 3.04 2.60 8.65
N ILE A 220 4.31 2.89 8.94
CA ILE A 220 5.45 2.37 8.18
C ILE A 220 6.19 1.38 9.07
N SER A 221 6.39 0.16 8.59
CA SER A 221 7.03 -0.92 9.34
C SER A 221 8.06 -1.66 8.50
N LEU A 222 9.09 -2.17 9.15
CA LEU A 222 10.00 -3.13 8.53
C LEU A 222 9.38 -4.52 8.65
N GLY A 223 9.08 -5.13 7.50
CA GLY A 223 8.80 -6.55 7.38
C GLY A 223 10.13 -7.31 7.43
N LEU A 224 10.81 -7.27 8.57
CA LEU A 224 11.94 -8.15 8.80
C LEU A 224 11.42 -9.58 8.63
N SER A 225 11.98 -10.31 7.68
CA SER A 225 11.86 -11.77 7.73
C SER A 225 12.36 -12.21 9.10
N GLN A 226 11.65 -13.15 9.72
CA GLN A 226 12.12 -13.81 10.94
C GLN A 226 13.60 -14.15 10.80
N PRO A 227 14.38 -13.91 11.86
CA PRO A 227 15.72 -13.42 11.67
C PRO A 227 16.65 -14.51 11.16
N GLN A 228 17.58 -14.14 10.28
CA GLN A 228 18.86 -14.83 10.14
C GLN A 228 19.69 -14.64 11.43
N ILE A 229 19.17 -15.04 12.59
CA ILE A 229 19.97 -15.44 13.75
C ILE A 229 20.41 -16.88 13.47
N GLN A 230 21.35 -17.03 12.54
CA GLN A 230 22.19 -18.21 12.46
C GLN A 230 23.64 -17.74 12.52
N SER A 231 24.21 -17.84 13.72
CA SER A 231 25.64 -17.89 13.99
C SER A 231 26.50 -16.62 13.78
N ARG A 232 26.18 -15.52 14.48
CA ARG A 232 27.27 -14.77 15.12
C ARG A 232 27.41 -15.24 16.55
N LYS A 233 28.04 -16.40 16.73
CA LYS A 233 28.72 -16.73 17.98
C LYS A 233 29.67 -15.56 18.26
N LEU A 234 29.35 -14.72 19.23
CA LEU A 234 30.34 -13.87 19.87
C LEU A 234 31.45 -14.81 20.36
N LYS A 235 32.60 -14.80 19.67
CA LYS A 235 33.83 -15.35 20.23
C LYS A 235 34.19 -14.46 21.41
N PHE A 236 33.77 -14.85 22.60
CA PHE A 236 34.41 -14.38 23.82
C PHE A 236 35.87 -14.79 23.76
N LEU A 237 36.76 -13.81 23.64
CA LEU A 237 38.19 -13.98 23.89
C LEU A 237 38.34 -14.51 25.33
N PRO A 238 39.06 -15.62 25.56
CA PRO A 238 39.27 -16.10 26.91
C PRO A 238 40.15 -15.11 27.68
N VAL A 239 39.59 -14.61 28.78
CA VAL A 239 40.33 -13.89 29.81
C VAL A 239 41.41 -14.82 30.36
N LEU A 240 42.66 -14.37 30.24
CA LEU A 240 43.82 -14.99 30.85
C LEU A 240 43.64 -14.99 32.38
N ARG A 241 43.45 -16.17 33.00
CA ARG A 241 43.63 -16.35 34.44
C ARG A 241 44.35 -17.66 34.69
N LEU A 242 45.67 -17.58 34.78
CA LEU A 242 46.50 -18.61 35.39
C LEU A 242 46.32 -18.52 36.92
N GLY A 243 45.72 -19.55 37.51
CA GLY A 243 45.65 -19.75 38.95
C GLY A 243 45.41 -21.22 39.25
N ARG A 244 46.47 -21.89 39.70
CA ARG A 244 46.57 -23.34 39.89
C ARG A 244 45.52 -23.93 40.85
N GLN A 245 45.23 -25.20 40.57
CA GLN A 245 44.43 -26.18 41.29
C GLN A 245 44.60 -26.18 42.82
N LYS A 246 43.48 -26.44 43.51
CA LYS A 246 43.44 -27.41 44.61
C LYS A 246 42.22 -28.32 44.48
N GLN A 247 42.55 -29.60 44.50
CA GLN A 247 41.72 -30.80 44.40
C GLN A 247 40.87 -30.96 45.67
N LEU A 248 39.60 -31.37 45.52
CA LEU A 248 38.75 -31.86 46.61
C LEU A 248 38.18 -33.26 46.23
N PRO A 249 38.13 -34.20 47.19
CA PRO A 249 37.94 -35.65 46.96
C PRO A 249 36.46 -36.08 46.74
N PRO A 250 36.21 -37.35 46.34
CA PRO A 250 34.88 -37.82 45.94
C PRO A 250 33.91 -38.06 47.12
N ARG A 251 32.63 -38.00 46.74
CA ARG A 251 31.34 -38.24 47.44
C ARG A 251 31.36 -39.07 48.75
N LEU A 252 30.47 -38.67 49.67
CA LEU A 252 29.81 -39.58 50.62
C LEU A 252 28.27 -39.57 50.43
N PRO A 253 27.59 -40.69 50.75
CA PRO A 253 26.17 -40.91 50.48
C PRO A 253 25.30 -40.27 51.58
N TRP A 254 23.98 -40.50 51.53
CA TRP A 254 22.97 -40.09 52.52
C TRP A 254 22.39 -38.68 52.31
N MET A 255 21.31 -38.61 51.52
CA MET A 255 20.02 -38.04 51.97
C MET A 255 18.97 -38.30 50.89
N ASP A 256 18.24 -39.41 51.07
CA ASP A 256 16.93 -39.60 50.49
C ASP A 256 15.93 -38.65 51.17
N LEU A 257 15.18 -37.89 50.38
CA LEU A 257 13.94 -37.24 50.82
C LEU A 257 12.82 -37.49 49.79
N PRO A 258 11.56 -37.60 50.26
CA PRO A 258 10.57 -38.48 49.64
C PRO A 258 9.76 -37.80 48.53
N LYS A 259 9.27 -38.63 47.59
CA LYS A 259 8.28 -38.26 46.58
C LYS A 259 6.95 -37.89 47.24
N LEU A 260 6.41 -36.72 46.90
CA LEU A 260 5.00 -36.36 47.14
C LEU A 260 4.12 -36.86 45.98
N PRO A 261 2.92 -37.40 46.24
CA PRO A 261 2.00 -37.86 45.21
C PRO A 261 1.21 -36.72 44.56
N PRO A 262 0.62 -36.95 43.37
CA PRO A 262 -0.11 -35.94 42.61
C PRO A 262 -1.48 -35.65 43.24
N ILE A 263 -1.84 -34.36 43.29
CA ILE A 263 -3.19 -33.88 43.60
C ILE A 263 -3.93 -33.77 42.26
N LEU A 264 -5.14 -34.34 42.23
CA LEU A 264 -6.12 -34.30 41.13
C LEU A 264 -6.48 -32.87 40.69
#